data_AF-A0A2D7PH47-F1
#
_entry.id   AF-A0A2D7PH47-F1
#
_cell.length_a   1.000
_cell.length_b   1.000
_cell.length_c   1.000
_cell.angle_alpha   90.00
_cell.angle_beta   90.00
_cell.angle_gamma   90.00
#
_symmetry.space_group_name_H-M   'P 1'
#
loop_
_entity.id
_entity.type
_entity.pdbx_description
1 polymer ?
#
loop_
_entity_poly.entity_id
_entity_poly.type
_entity_poly.pdbx_seq_one_letter_code
_entity_poly.pdbx_strand_id
1 'polypeptide(L)' 'MKVTDFLYNYKKALNTRIEDISISLTSGNASDMEAYKAMVGEIQGLTYALEQLSTLLEKVDNDANST' A
#
# COMPACT_ATOMS: atom_id res chain seq x y z
N MET A 1 18.19 12.18 -2.26
CA MET A 1 17.31 11.10 -1.78
C MET A 1 17.66 9.85 -2.58
N LYS A 2 18.00 8.74 -1.93
CA LYS A 2 18.26 7.49 -2.66
C LYS A 2 16.93 6.88 -3.09
N VAL A 3 16.93 6.10 -4.17
CA VAL A 3 15.74 5.37 -4.63
C VAL A 3 15.22 4.45 -3.52
N THR A 4 16.11 3.81 -2.76
CA THR A 4 15.75 2.99 -1.61
C THR A 4 14.95 3.76 -0.55
N ASP A 5 15.37 4.99 -0.22
CA ASP A 5 14.66 5.86 0.73
C ASP A 5 13.25 6.20 0.21
N PHE A 6 13.13 6.46 -1.10
CA PHE A 6 11.83 6.67 -1.75
C PHE A 6 10.92 5.44 -1.59
N LEU A 7 11.43 4.25 -1.89
CA LEU A 7 10.65 3.01 -1.84
C LEU A 7 10.16 2.71 -0.42
N TYR A 8 10.98 2.92 0.62
CA TYR A 8 10.53 2.75 2.01
C TYR A 8 9.49 3.80 2.42
N ASN A 9 9.67 5.06 2.03
CA ASN A 9 8.68 6.11 2.29
C ASN A 9 7.35 5.83 1.56
N TYR A 10 7.42 5.34 0.32
CA TYR A 10 6.25 4.96 -0.45
C TYR A 10 5.53 3.76 0.16
N LYS A 11 6.27 2.74 0.62
CA LYS A 11 5.72 1.61 1.37
C LYS A 11 4.94 2.09 2.60
N LYS A 12 5.49 3.04 3.36
CA LYS A 12 4.81 3.63 4.52
C LYS A 12 3.53 4.35 4.11
N ALA A 13 3.58 5.18 3.06
CA ALA A 13 2.43 5.93 2.57
C ALA A 13 1.28 5.01 2.12
N LEU A 14 1.59 3.90 1.42
CA LEU A 14 0.59 2.91 1.02
C LEU A 14 -0.09 2.27 2.24
N ASN A 15 0.68 1.85 3.25
CA ASN A 15 0.12 1.27 4.47
C ASN A 15 -0.79 2.24 5.22
N THR A 16 -0.35 3.49 5.40
CA THR A 16 -1.16 4.53 6.04
C THR A 16 -2.48 4.74 5.28
N ARG A 17 -2.44 4.80 3.95
CA ARG A 17 -3.66 4.98 3.16
C ARG A 17 -4.62 3.79 3.27
N ILE A 18 -4.11 2.55 3.26
CA ILE A 18 -4.93 1.35 3.45
C ILE A 18 -5.62 1.39 4.83
N GLU A 19 -4.87 1.77 5.87
CA GLU A 19 -5.39 1.91 7.23
C GLU A 19 -6.48 2.98 7.31
N ASP A 20 -6.24 4.17 6.74
CA ASP A 20 -7.20 5.28 6.72
C ASP A 20 -8.54 4.87 6.06
N ILE A 21 -8.48 4.19 4.91
CA ILE A 21 -9.68 3.72 4.21
C ILE A 21 -10.37 2.61 5.01
N SER A 22 -9.60 1.72 5.64
CA SER A 22 -10.15 0.63 6.46
C SER A 22 -10.89 1.16 7.69
N ILE A 23 -10.32 2.17 8.37
CA ILE A 23 -10.98 2.88 9.48
C ILE A 23 -12.24 3.59 8.97
N SER A 24 -12.15 4.29 7.83
CA SER A 24 -13.29 4.98 7.24
C SER A 24 -14.43 4.02 6.89
N LEU A 25 -14.11 2.86 6.30
CA LEU A 25 -15.05 1.82 5.92
C LEU A 25 -15.73 1.22 7.15
N THR A 26 -14.96 0.86 8.18
CA THR A 26 -15.48 0.21 9.41
C THR A 26 -16.23 1.17 10.33
N SER A 27 -16.00 2.48 10.22
CA SER A 27 -16.76 3.51 10.93
C SER A 27 -18.07 3.91 10.24
N GLY A 28 -18.42 3.29 9.10
CA GLY A 28 -19.69 3.49 8.42
C GLY A 28 -19.72 4.71 7.49
N ASN A 29 -18.56 5.23 7.05
CA ASN A 29 -18.51 6.37 6.13
C ASN A 29 -18.86 6.01 4.67
N ALA A 30 -19.16 4.75 4.38
CA ALA A 30 -19.70 4.36 3.09
C ALA A 30 -21.17 4.80 3.00
N SER A 31 -21.44 5.88 2.26
CA SER A 31 -22.78 6.46 2.09
C SER A 31 -23.76 5.55 1.36
N ASP A 32 -23.25 4.67 0.50
CA ASP A 32 -24.01 3.70 -0.28
C ASP A 32 -23.11 2.54 -0.73
N MET A 33 -23.70 1.58 -1.44
CA MET A 33 -23.00 0.40 -1.93
C MET A 33 -21.92 0.72 -2.98
N GLU A 34 -22.09 1.79 -3.75
CA GLU A 34 -21.09 2.20 -4.74
C GLU A 34 -19.86 2.81 -4.05
N ALA A 35 -20.08 3.65 -3.04
CA ALA A 35 -19.03 4.17 -2.16
C ALA A 35 -18.29 3.03 -1.44
N TYR A 36 -19.02 2.03 -0.93
CA TYR A 36 -18.42 0.84 -0.32
C TYR A 36 -17.51 0.09 -1.31
N LYS A 37 -18.02 -0.22 -2.51
CA LYS A 37 -17.24 -0.92 -3.55
C LYS A 37 -16.01 -0.12 -3.97
N ALA A 38 -16.13 1.20 -4.09
CA ALA A 38 -15.00 2.07 -4.43
C ALA A 38 -13.91 2.00 -3.36
N MET A 39 -14.27 2.09 -2.07
CA MET A 39 -13.32 1.96 -0.95
C MET A 39 -12.64 0.59 -0.93
N VAL A 40 -13.41 -0.50 -1.11
CA VAL A 40 -12.86 -1.87 -1.18
C VAL A 40 -11.93 -2.02 -2.37
N GLY A 41 -12.29 -1.49 -3.54
CA GLY A 41 -11.45 -1.50 -4.73
C GLY A 41 -10.14 -0.72 -4.53
N GLU A 42 -10.20 0.44 -3.84
CA GLU A 42 -9.01 1.22 -3.48
C GLU A 42 -8.09 0.41 -2.55
N ILE A 43 -8.62 -0.23 -1.51
CA ILE A 43 -7.86 -1.11 -0.62
C ILE A 43 -7.19 -2.24 -1.41
N GLN A 44 -7.92 -2.91 -2.31
CA GLN A 44 -7.38 -3.99 -3.14
C GLN A 44 -6.24 -3.52 -4.04
N GLY A 45 -6.41 -2.40 -4.74
CA GLY A 45 -5.39 -1.82 -5.61
C GLY A 45 -4.12 -1.41 -4.85
N LEU A 46 -4.28 -0.78 -3.68
CA LEU A 46 -3.16 -0.38 -2.82
C LEU A 46 -2.43 -1.61 -2.24
N THR A 47 -3.17 -2.66 -1.87
CA THR A 47 -2.60 -3.91 -1.37
C THR A 47 -1.77 -4.59 -2.45
N TYR A 48 -2.28 -4.67 -3.69
CA TYR A 48 -1.52 -5.20 -4.81
C TYR A 48 -0.24 -4.40 -5.07
N ALA A 49 -0.31 -3.05 -5.04
CA ALA A 49 0.87 -2.21 -5.20
C ALA A 49 1.91 -2.43 -4.09
N LEU A 50 1.45 -2.62 -2.84
CA LEU A 50 2.30 -2.90 -1.68
C LEU A 50 3.03 -4.25 -1.81
N GLU A 51 2.35 -5.28 -2.32
CA GLU A 51 2.95 -6.58 -2.61
C GLU A 51 4.06 -6.46 -3.66
N GLN A 52 3.77 -5.83 -4.80
CA GLN A 52 4.76 -5.64 -5.86
C GLN A 52 5.97 -4.84 -5.38
N LEU A 53 5.73 -3.79 -4.60
CA LEU A 53 6.79 -2.98 -3.99
C LEU A 53 7.65 -3.81 -3.04
N SER A 54 7.03 -4.67 -2.22
CA SER A 54 7.75 -5.52 -1.28
C SER A 54 8.62 -6.54 -2.01
N THR A 55 8.09 -7.17 -3.08
CA THR A 55 8.87 -8.06 -3.95
C THR A 55 10.07 -7.34 -4.59
N LEU A 56 9.92 -6.08 -5.00
CA LEU A 56 11.03 -5.30 -5.57
C LEU A 56 12.08 -4.97 -4.52
N LEU A 57 11.68 -4.55 -3.32
CA LEU A 57 12.60 -4.26 -2.21
C LEU A 57 13.39 -5.52 -1.81
N GLU A 58 12.73 -6.67 -1.69
CA GLU A 58 13.39 -7.95 -1.39
C GLU A 58 14.45 -8.31 -2.44
N LYS A 59 14.19 -8.07 -3.72
CA LYS A 59 15.19 -8.30 -4.79
C LYS A 59 16.40 -7.37 -4.64
N VAL A 60 16.15 -6.08 -4.41
CA VAL A 60 17.23 -5.08 -4.22
C VAL A 60 18.09 -5.43 -3.01
N ASP A 61 17.48 -5.82 -1.90
CA ASP A 61 18.20 -6.18 -0.67
C ASP A 61 19.02 -7.47 -0.85
N ASN A 62 18.49 -8.48 -1.54
CA ASN A 62 19.21 -9.72 -1.84
C ASN A 62 20.41 -9.48 -2.78
N ASP A 63 20.24 -8.69 -3.85
CA ASP A 63 21.32 -8.38 -4.78
C ASP A 63 22.44 -7.58 -4.09
N ALA A 64 22.09 -6.67 -3.18
CA ALA A 64 23.06 -5.89 -2.40
C ALA A 64 23.88 -6.73 -1.41
N ASN A 65 23.33 -7.83 -0.90
CA ASN A 65 23.97 -8.69 0.10
C ASN A 65 24.74 -9.89 -0.50
N SER A 66 24.70 -10.04 -1.83
CA SER A 66 25.31 -11.15 -2.59
C SER A 66 26.70 -10.82 -3.15
N THR A 67 27.29 -9.67 -2.77
CA THR A 67 28.62 -9.19 -3.19
C THR A 67 29.48 -8.88 -1.98
#